data_AF-A0A9D1I257-F1
#
_entry.id   AF-A0A9D1I257-F1
#
_cell.length_a   1.000
_cell.length_b   1.000
_cell.length_c   1.000
_cell.angle_alpha   90.00
_cell.angle_beta   90.00
_cell.angle_gamma   90.00
#
_symmetry.space_group_name_H-M   'P 1'
#
loop_
_entity.id
_entity.type
_entity.pdbx_description
1 polymer ?
#
loop_
_entity_poly.entity_id
_entity_poly.type
_entity_poly.pdbx_seq_one_letter_code
_entity_poly.pdbx_strand_id
1 'polypeptide(L)'
;MYMKDIMVKIKGLQVSPEGGEEAMEFVTEAKLYKRGDSLYLVYEESELSGVPGCRTRLRLRDNEVQMKRFGKGSGSGNEILFEKGKRYTGFYNTPFGAIELEVLTNDIENTLSEAGDGHIDIDYSISLKGLLEGRNRINITLM
;
A
#
# COMPACT_ATOMS: atom_id res chain seq x y z
N MET A 1 17.93 -12.35 12.70
CA MET A 1 16.71 -11.56 12.45
C MET A 1 15.62 -12.55 12.08
N TYR A 2 14.62 -12.70 12.93
CA TYR A 2 13.55 -13.69 12.73
C TYR A 2 12.49 -13.12 11.78
N MET A 3 12.12 -13.90 10.77
CA MET A 3 11.01 -13.62 9.86
C MET A 3 9.92 -14.64 10.14
N LYS A 4 8.69 -14.17 10.33
CA LYS A 4 7.51 -15.00 10.55
C LYS A 4 6.71 -15.04 9.24
N ASP A 5 6.42 -16.24 8.78
CA ASP A 5 5.46 -16.43 7.69
C ASP A 5 4.04 -16.26 8.26
N ILE A 6 3.22 -15.48 7.56
CA ILE A 6 1.87 -15.12 8.00
C ILE A 6 0.94 -14.95 6.81
N MET A 7 -0.34 -15.29 6.99
CA MET A 7 -1.36 -15.03 6.00
C MET A 7 -1.87 -13.60 6.19
N VAL A 8 -2.07 -12.88 5.09
CA VAL A 8 -2.64 -11.55 5.13
C VAL A 8 -3.83 -11.45 4.21
N LYS A 9 -4.85 -10.74 4.70
CA LYS A 9 -6.02 -10.37 3.93
C LYS A 9 -5.89 -8.90 3.57
N ILE A 10 -5.94 -8.60 2.28
CA ILE A 10 -5.85 -7.23 1.76
C ILE A 10 -7.17 -6.92 1.07
N LYS A 11 -7.80 -5.81 1.47
CA LYS A 11 -9.02 -5.28 0.89
C LYS A 11 -8.77 -3.86 0.38
N GLY A 12 -8.97 -3.65 -0.91
CA GLY A 12 -9.00 -2.34 -1.54
C GLY A 12 -10.43 -1.89 -1.74
N LEU A 13 -10.72 -0.63 -1.46
CA LEU A 13 -11.95 0.05 -1.83
C LEU A 13 -11.57 1.30 -2.62
N GLN A 14 -12.09 1.43 -3.82
CA GLN A 14 -11.96 2.60 -4.66
C GLN A 14 -13.32 3.27 -4.80
N VAL A 15 -13.37 4.56 -4.47
CA VAL A 15 -14.55 5.41 -4.65
C VAL A 15 -14.26 6.37 -5.79
N SER A 16 -15.01 6.23 -6.88
CA SER A 16 -14.92 7.12 -8.01
C SER A 16 -15.53 8.49 -7.68
N PRO A 17 -15.16 9.57 -8.40
CA PRO A 17 -15.77 10.88 -8.22
C PRO A 17 -17.29 10.90 -8.44
N GLU A 18 -17.81 9.94 -9.21
CA GLU A 18 -19.23 9.77 -9.54
C GLU A 18 -20.00 9.01 -8.45
N GLY A 19 -19.33 8.59 -7.37
CA GLY A 19 -19.91 7.86 -6.24
C GLY A 19 -20.01 6.35 -6.46
N GLY A 20 -19.38 5.82 -7.51
CA GLY A 20 -19.26 4.37 -7.72
C GLY A 20 -18.21 3.79 -6.77
N GLU A 21 -18.56 2.70 -6.08
CA GLU A 21 -17.64 1.97 -5.20
C GLU A 21 -17.24 0.65 -5.84
N GLU A 22 -15.94 0.41 -5.96
CA GLU A 22 -15.37 -0.86 -6.38
C GLU A 22 -14.51 -1.43 -5.27
N ALA A 23 -14.82 -2.65 -4.84
CA ALA A 23 -14.09 -3.34 -3.79
C ALA A 23 -13.41 -4.58 -4.35
N MET A 24 -12.14 -4.77 -3.98
CA MET A 24 -11.37 -5.97 -4.29
C MET A 24 -10.79 -6.55 -3.00
N GLU A 25 -10.79 -7.87 -2.90
CA GLU A 25 -10.29 -8.58 -1.73
C GLU A 25 -9.46 -9.78 -2.19
N PHE A 26 -8.30 -9.97 -1.56
CA PHE A 26 -7.46 -11.13 -1.78
C PHE A 26 -6.70 -11.52 -0.52
N VAL A 27 -6.30 -12.78 -0.47
CA VAL A 27 -5.52 -13.37 0.61
C VAL A 27 -4.19 -13.85 0.03
N THR A 28 -3.09 -13.53 0.69
CA THR A 28 -1.75 -13.92 0.24
C THR A 28 -0.84 -14.24 1.42
N GLU A 29 0.22 -15.00 1.16
CA GLU A 29 1.30 -15.23 2.11
C GLU A 29 2.21 -14.00 2.18
N ALA A 30 2.62 -13.65 3.40
CA ALA A 30 3.54 -12.56 3.67
C ALA A 30 4.59 -12.96 4.69
N LYS A 31 5.66 -12.17 4.76
CA LYS A 31 6.69 -12.24 5.80
C LYS A 31 6.59 -11.01 6.68
N LEU A 32 6.43 -11.23 7.98
CA LEU A 32 6.45 -10.20 9.01
C LEU A 32 7.78 -10.26 9.78
N TYR A 33 8.41 -9.10 9.98
CA TYR A 33 9.60 -9.01 10.83
C TYR A 33 9.77 -7.60 11.40
N LYS A 34 10.44 -7.49 12.54
CA LYS A 34 10.89 -6.22 13.10
C LYS A 34 12.36 -5.94 12.76
N ARG A 35 12.67 -4.68 12.48
CA ARG A 35 14.05 -4.19 12.36
C ARG A 35 14.14 -2.77 12.91
N GLY A 36 14.89 -2.60 14.00
CA GLY A 36 14.88 -1.35 14.78
C GLY A 36 13.47 -1.08 15.31
N ASP A 37 13.02 0.17 15.21
CA ASP A 37 11.70 0.61 15.68
C ASP A 37 10.64 0.54 14.57
N SER A 38 10.75 -0.42 13.66
CA SER A 38 9.79 -0.56 12.56
C SER A 38 9.45 -2.01 12.31
N LEU A 39 8.16 -2.26 12.12
CA LEU A 39 7.63 -3.50 11.60
C LEU A 39 7.68 -3.46 10.06
N TYR A 40 7.91 -4.63 9.47
CA TYR A 40 7.95 -4.80 8.03
C TYR A 40 7.06 -5.95 7.64
N LEU A 41 6.13 -5.68 6.73
CA LEU A 41 5.31 -6.68 6.09
C LEU A 41 5.71 -6.77 4.61
N VAL A 42 6.00 -7.97 4.14
CA VAL A 42 6.48 -8.18 2.77
C VAL A 42 5.73 -9.31 2.10
N TYR A 43 5.11 -9.04 0.96
CA TYR A 43 4.37 -10.03 0.18
C TYR A 43 4.69 -9.90 -1.31
N GLU A 44 4.43 -10.95 -2.07
CA GLU A 44 4.53 -10.94 -3.53
C GLU A 44 3.17 -10.59 -4.15
N GLU A 45 3.20 -9.70 -5.13
CA GLU A 45 2.02 -9.31 -5.90
C GLU A 45 1.83 -10.30 -7.07
N SER A 46 0.68 -10.96 -7.09
CA SER A 46 0.06 -11.65 -8.22
C SER A 46 -0.88 -10.74 -9.02
N GLU A 47 -1.41 -11.24 -10.14
CA GLU A 47 -2.44 -10.57 -10.96
C GLU A 47 -3.67 -10.13 -10.16
N LEU A 48 -4.03 -10.84 -9.10
CA LEU A 48 -5.18 -10.52 -8.25
C LEU A 48 -4.87 -9.47 -7.18
N SER A 49 -3.60 -9.26 -6.87
CA SER A 49 -3.17 -8.42 -5.74
C SER A 49 -2.53 -7.09 -6.13
N GLY A 50 -2.23 -6.90 -7.41
CA GLY A 50 -1.54 -5.72 -7.90
C GLY A 50 -0.75 -6.01 -9.17
N VAL A 51 0.54 -5.66 -9.16
CA VAL A 51 1.41 -5.78 -10.34
C VAL A 51 2.13 -7.13 -10.32
N PRO A 52 1.79 -8.08 -11.21
CA PRO A 52 2.37 -9.42 -11.20
C PRO A 52 3.90 -9.42 -11.16
N GLY A 53 4.48 -10.19 -10.25
CA GLY A 53 5.93 -10.32 -10.13
C GLY A 53 6.61 -9.11 -9.47
N CYS A 54 5.85 -8.19 -8.89
CA CYS A 54 6.38 -7.21 -7.95
C CYS A 54 6.34 -7.76 -6.53
N ARG A 55 7.30 -7.35 -5.71
CA ARG A 55 7.33 -7.60 -4.27
C ARG A 55 7.04 -6.30 -3.55
N THR A 56 6.01 -6.29 -2.73
CA THR A 56 5.63 -5.11 -1.95
C THR A 56 6.14 -5.25 -0.53
N ARG A 57 6.81 -4.21 -0.04
CA ARG A 57 7.26 -4.07 1.34
C ARG A 57 6.58 -2.86 1.95
N LEU A 58 5.86 -3.09 3.02
CA LEU A 58 5.35 -2.05 3.90
C LEU A 58 6.32 -1.93 5.07
N ARG A 59 6.78 -0.72 5.35
CA ARG A 59 7.46 -0.36 6.59
C ARG A 59 6.49 0.44 7.44
N LEU A 60 6.31 -0.01 8.67
CA LEU A 60 5.24 0.40 9.55
C LEU A 60 5.85 1.06 10.79
N ARG A 61 5.37 2.27 11.08
CA ARG A 61 5.63 3.05 12.29
C ARG A 61 4.28 3.54 12.82
N ASP A 62 4.28 4.16 14.00
CA ASP A 62 3.03 4.52 14.70
C ASP A 62 2.07 5.35 13.84
N ASN A 63 2.57 6.36 13.13
CA ASN A 63 1.74 7.29 12.33
C ASN A 63 2.13 7.34 10.84
N GLU A 64 2.97 6.41 10.38
CA GLU A 64 3.55 6.43 9.04
C GLU A 64 3.63 5.01 8.48
N VAL A 65 3.19 4.85 7.23
CA VAL A 65 3.40 3.64 6.45
C VAL A 65 4.12 3.98 5.17
N GLN A 66 5.29 3.40 4.96
CA GLN A 66 6.05 3.51 3.72
C GLN A 66 5.86 2.24 2.91
N MET A 67 5.22 2.36 1.75
CA MET A 67 5.11 1.28 0.79
C MET A 67 6.27 1.38 -0.21
N LYS A 68 6.95 0.26 -0.48
CA LYS A 68 7.88 0.14 -1.60
C LYS A 68 7.61 -1.12 -2.42
N ARG A 69 7.55 -0.97 -3.74
CA ARG A 69 7.48 -2.06 -4.72
C ARG A 69 8.85 -2.32 -5.35
N PHE A 70 9.17 -3.58 -5.55
CA PHE A 70 10.41 -4.03 -6.19
C PHE A 70 10.09 -5.06 -7.28
N GLY A 71 10.69 -4.94 -8.47
CA GLY A 71 10.45 -5.89 -9.56
C GLY A 71 10.54 -5.23 -10.94
N LYS A 72 10.53 -6.05 -12.00
CA LYS A 72 10.65 -5.58 -13.39
C LYS A 72 9.52 -4.64 -13.82
N GLY A 73 8.35 -4.73 -13.18
CA GLY A 73 7.21 -3.84 -13.41
C GLY A 73 7.17 -2.59 -12.52
N SER A 74 8.13 -2.40 -11.60
CA SER A 74 8.01 -1.36 -10.58
C SER A 74 8.24 0.07 -11.07
N GLY A 75 8.83 0.29 -12.25
CA GLY A 75 8.99 1.63 -12.85
C GLY A 75 9.55 2.70 -11.89
N SER A 76 9.35 3.98 -12.22
CA SER A 76 9.33 5.07 -11.23
C SER A 76 7.91 5.14 -10.65
N GLY A 77 7.78 5.44 -9.36
CA GLY A 77 6.48 5.43 -8.64
C GLY A 77 6.29 4.21 -7.75
N ASN A 78 7.38 3.51 -7.47
CA ASN A 78 7.42 2.32 -6.66
C ASN A 78 7.45 2.62 -5.15
N GLU A 79 7.31 3.86 -4.73
CA GLU A 79 7.33 4.26 -3.33
C GLU A 79 6.21 5.26 -3.06
N ILE A 80 5.50 5.06 -1.95
CA ILE A 80 4.53 6.02 -1.42
C ILE A 80 4.75 6.09 0.08
N LEU A 81 4.76 7.32 0.60
CA LEU A 81 4.77 7.58 2.04
C LEU A 81 3.38 8.03 2.48
N PHE A 82 2.73 7.21 3.29
CA PHE A 82 1.45 7.54 3.91
C PHE A 82 1.70 8.13 5.28
N GLU A 83 1.33 9.38 5.47
CA GLU A 83 1.37 10.07 6.76
C GLU A 83 0.14 10.97 6.87
N LYS A 84 -0.66 10.77 7.92
CA LYS A 84 -1.95 11.44 8.09
C LYS A 84 -1.84 12.96 7.92
N GLY A 85 -2.69 13.51 7.06
CA GLY A 85 -2.75 14.94 6.75
C GLY A 85 -1.63 15.45 5.84
N LYS A 86 -0.72 14.58 5.38
CA LYS A 86 0.36 14.98 4.47
C LYS A 86 0.14 14.50 3.05
N ARG A 87 0.67 15.30 2.13
CA ARG A 87 0.72 15.00 0.70
C ARG A 87 2.09 14.45 0.33
N TYR A 88 2.09 13.32 -0.35
CA TYR A 88 3.23 12.75 -1.04
C TYR A 88 3.13 13.08 -2.53
N THR A 89 4.24 13.49 -3.14
CA THR A 89 4.35 13.74 -4.58
C THR A 89 5.42 12.83 -5.16
N GLY A 90 5.12 12.17 -6.26
CA GLY A 90 6.03 11.29 -6.98
C GLY A 90 5.71 11.26 -8.46
N PHE A 91 6.31 10.30 -9.15
CA PHE A 91 6.05 10.07 -10.58
C PHE A 91 5.70 8.60 -10.79
N TYR A 92 4.66 8.33 -11.56
CA TYR A 92 4.28 6.99 -11.99
C TYR A 92 4.67 6.81 -13.46
N ASN A 93 5.55 5.84 -13.75
CA ASN A 93 5.94 5.56 -15.13
C ASN A 93 4.89 4.72 -15.85
N THR A 94 4.41 5.25 -16.97
CA THR A 94 3.63 4.50 -17.96
C THR A 94 4.48 4.25 -19.20
N PRO A 95 4.09 3.32 -20.10
CA PRO A 95 4.77 3.16 -21.39
C PRO A 95 4.83 4.43 -22.24
N PHE A 96 3.98 5.43 -21.96
CA PHE A 96 3.91 6.70 -22.69
C PHE A 96 4.68 7.84 -21.99
N GLY A 97 5.32 7.57 -20.86
CA GLY A 97 6.08 8.56 -20.09
C GLY A 97 5.70 8.58 -18.60
N ALA A 98 6.48 9.35 -17.83
CA ALA A 98 6.23 9.58 -16.41
C ALA A 98 5.07 10.56 -16.23
N ILE A 99 4.11 10.19 -15.37
CA ILE A 99 2.98 11.02 -14.97
C ILE A 99 3.18 11.40 -13.50
N GLU A 100 2.91 12.66 -13.15
CA GLU A 100 2.97 13.12 -11.77
C GLU A 100 1.86 12.46 -10.94
N LEU A 101 2.23 11.93 -9.79
CA LEU A 101 1.37 11.26 -8.84
C LEU A 101 1.34 12.09 -7.55
N GLU A 102 0.14 12.45 -7.12
CA GLU A 102 -0.10 13.04 -5.81
C GLU A 102 -0.93 12.10 -4.97
N VAL A 103 -0.54 11.93 -3.70
CA VAL A 103 -1.28 11.13 -2.72
C VAL A 103 -1.44 11.96 -1.45
N LEU A 104 -2.68 12.27 -1.09
CA LEU A 104 -3.01 12.86 0.21
C LEU A 104 -3.50 11.77 1.14
N THR A 105 -2.82 11.54 2.26
CA THR A 105 -3.28 10.58 3.26
C THR A 105 -4.30 11.26 4.17
N ASN A 106 -5.56 10.83 4.10
CA ASN A 106 -6.66 11.38 4.88
C ASN A 106 -6.63 10.85 6.31
N ASP A 107 -6.47 9.53 6.45
CA ASP A 107 -6.39 8.86 7.73
C ASP A 107 -5.51 7.62 7.67
N ILE A 108 -4.94 7.26 8.82
CA ILE A 108 -4.17 6.03 8.98
C ILE A 108 -4.37 5.44 10.37
N GLU A 109 -4.67 4.15 10.42
CA GLU A 109 -4.72 3.36 11.64
C GLU A 109 -3.77 2.18 11.47
N ASN A 110 -2.86 1.99 12.43
CA ASN A 110 -1.92 0.87 12.43
C ASN A 110 -1.91 0.23 13.82
N THR A 111 -2.42 -0.98 13.90
CA THR A 111 -2.47 -1.80 15.13
C THR A 111 -1.61 -3.05 15.01
N LEU A 112 -0.78 -3.17 13.97
CA LEU A 112 0.05 -4.34 13.75
C LEU A 112 1.04 -4.55 14.89
N SER A 113 1.11 -5.79 15.37
CA SER A 113 2.08 -6.18 16.38
C SER A 113 3.08 -7.22 15.87
N GLU A 114 4.20 -7.34 16.59
CA GLU A 114 5.20 -8.39 16.36
C GLU A 114 4.64 -9.81 16.58
N ALA A 115 3.55 -9.95 17.34
CA ALA A 115 2.91 -11.24 17.57
C ALA A 115 2.24 -11.77 16.29
N GLY A 116 2.02 -10.91 15.29
CA GLY A 116 1.36 -11.26 14.04
C GLY A 116 -0.16 -11.11 14.12
N ASP A 117 -0.63 -10.10 14.85
CA ASP A 117 -2.04 -9.72 14.91
C ASP A 117 -2.20 -8.22 14.59
N GLY A 118 -3.46 -7.80 14.49
CA GLY A 118 -3.84 -6.42 14.19
C GLY A 118 -4.08 -6.18 12.70
N HIS A 119 -4.23 -4.91 12.37
CA HIS A 119 -4.53 -4.46 11.03
C HIS A 119 -3.93 -3.09 10.72
N ILE A 120 -3.87 -2.77 9.43
CA ILE A 120 -3.59 -1.44 8.90
C ILE A 120 -4.83 -0.99 8.14
N ASP A 121 -5.24 0.24 8.35
CA ASP A 121 -6.24 0.91 7.53
C ASP A 121 -5.67 2.24 7.03
N ILE A 122 -5.63 2.42 5.71
CA ILE A 122 -5.09 3.62 5.06
C ILE A 122 -6.17 4.19 4.16
N ASP A 123 -6.62 5.41 4.46
CA ASP A 123 -7.52 6.19 3.61
C ASP A 123 -6.72 7.32 2.95
N TYR A 124 -6.75 7.36 1.62
CA TYR A 124 -6.00 8.34 0.85
C TYR A 124 -6.73 8.76 -0.41
N SER A 125 -6.49 10.01 -0.82
CA SER A 125 -6.90 10.53 -2.10
C SER A 125 -5.71 10.52 -3.06
N ILE A 126 -5.94 10.05 -4.28
CA ILE A 126 -4.93 9.95 -5.33
C ILE A 126 -5.30 10.87 -6.51
N SER A 127 -4.31 11.55 -7.07
CA SER A 127 -4.44 12.30 -8.33
C SER A 127 -3.27 11.99 -9.26
N LEU A 128 -3.57 11.71 -10.52
CA LEU A 128 -2.61 11.53 -11.60
C LEU A 128 -2.75 12.68 -12.60
N LYS A 129 -2.26 13.87 -12.22
CA LYS A 129 -2.25 15.09 -13.06
C LYS A 129 -3.58 15.34 -13.80
N GLY A 130 -4.72 15.19 -13.11
CA GLY A 130 -6.06 15.40 -13.66
C GLY A 130 -6.56 14.34 -14.64
N LEU A 131 -5.79 13.28 -14.92
CA LEU A 131 -6.23 12.13 -15.72
C LEU A 131 -7.08 11.16 -14.90
N LEU A 132 -6.76 11.04 -13.62
CA LEU A 132 -7.46 10.19 -12.68
C LEU A 132 -7.44 10.86 -11.32
N GLU A 133 -8.60 10.90 -10.68
CA GLU A 133 -8.77 11.32 -9.30
C GLU A 133 -9.70 10.33 -8.60
N GLY A 134 -9.38 9.99 -7.36
CA GLY A 134 -10.19 9.04 -6.60
C GLY A 134 -9.82 9.02 -5.14
N ARG A 135 -10.73 8.49 -4.32
CA ARG A 135 -10.46 8.18 -2.92
C ARG A 135 -10.36 6.67 -2.79
N ASN A 136 -9.27 6.21 -2.22
CA ASN A 136 -8.97 4.82 -2.03
C ASN A 136 -8.81 4.52 -0.54
N ARG A 137 -9.27 3.35 -0.12
CA ARG A 137 -9.01 2.81 1.21
C ARG A 137 -8.39 1.44 1.07
N ILE A 138 -7.28 1.21 1.76
CA ILE A 138 -6.61 -0.08 1.83
C ILE A 138 -6.70 -0.57 3.27
N ASN A 139 -7.25 -1.76 3.45
CA ASN A 139 -7.26 -2.47 4.71
C ASN A 139 -6.41 -3.74 4.60
N ILE A 140 -5.50 -3.96 5.55
CA ILE A 140 -4.62 -5.13 5.61
C ILE A 140 -4.75 -5.74 6.98
N THR A 141 -5.22 -6.99 7.06
CA THR A 141 -5.41 -7.72 8.32
C THR A 141 -4.50 -8.94 8.36
N LEU A 142 -3.80 -9.15 9.47
CA LEU A 142 -3.02 -10.37 9.71
C LEU A 142 -3.94 -11.50 10.21
N MET A 143 -3.66 -12.74 9.78
CA MET A 143 -4.44 -13.94 10.11
C MET A 143 -3.58 -15.05 10.70
#